data_AF-A0A154UXT6-F1
#
_entry.id   AF-A0A154UXT6-F1
#
_cell.length_a   1.000
_cell.length_b   1.000
_cell.length_c   1.000
_cell.angle_alpha   90.00
_cell.angle_beta   90.00
_cell.angle_gamma   90.00
#
_symmetry.space_group_name_H-M   'P 1'
#
loop_
_entity.id
_entity.type
_entity.pdbx_description
1 polymer ?
#
loop_
_entity_poly.entity_id
_entity_poly.type
_entity_poly.pdbx_seq_one_letter_code
_entity_poly.pdbx_strand_id
1 'polypeptide(L)'
;MPTDPDVILLETIRTHRSRLRSAFIFGELTERRIVDDNSKRFIASVVVAAVVCAGCVGVSFVGHLLGAAPAGGLGGVVSTPVPSP
;
A
#
# COMPACT_ATOMS: atom_id res chain seq x y z
N MET A 1 35.29 27.16 14.61
CA MET A 1 35.65 25.79 15.00
C MET A 1 34.54 25.29 15.91
N PRO A 2 33.81 24.22 15.57
CA PRO A 2 32.80 23.66 16.47
C PRO A 2 33.48 23.25 17.78
N THR A 3 33.10 23.89 18.88
CA THR A 3 33.77 23.74 20.20
C THR A 3 33.15 22.62 21.03
N ASP A 4 32.05 22.02 20.55
CA ASP A 4 31.23 21.08 21.29
C ASP A 4 31.33 19.65 20.73
N PRO A 5 31.92 18.70 21.48
CA PRO A 5 32.08 17.32 21.04
C PRO A 5 30.73 16.62 20.77
N ASP A 6 29.65 17.05 21.42
CA ASP A 6 28.31 16.47 21.26
C ASP A 6 27.74 16.73 19.86
N VAL A 7 28.04 17.88 19.25
CA VAL A 7 27.58 18.22 17.90
C VAL A 7 28.20 17.29 16.86
N ILE A 8 29.48 16.95 17.04
CA ILE A 8 30.20 16.02 16.16
C ILE A 8 29.63 14.60 16.27
N LEU A 9 29.28 14.15 17.48
CA LEU A 9 28.64 12.85 17.69
C LEU A 9 27.24 12.80 17.06
N LEU A 10 26.44 13.86 17.19
CA LEU A 10 25.11 13.93 16.59
C LEU A 10 25.14 13.89 15.06
N GLU A 11 26.08 14.59 14.43
CA GLU A 11 26.31 14.51 12.98
C GLU A 11 26.72 13.09 12.55
N THR A 12 27.63 12.47 13.30
CA THR A 12 28.11 11.11 13.00
C THR A 12 26.98 10.08 13.12
N ILE A 13 26.14 10.16 14.16
CA ILE A 13 25.00 9.24 14.32
C ILE A 13 23.92 9.50 13.28
N ARG A 14 23.65 10.77 12.93
CA ARG A 14 22.67 11.10 11.88
C ARG A 14 23.06 10.48 10.54
N THR A 15 24.32 10.58 10.15
CA THR A 15 24.82 9.99 8.91
C THR A 15 24.78 8.46 8.95
N HIS A 16 25.20 7.84 10.06
CA HIS A 16 25.11 6.39 10.24
C HIS A 16 23.66 5.89 10.17
N ARG A 17 22.73 6.57 10.85
CA ARG A 17 21.30 6.22 10.84
C ARG A 17 20.68 6.43 9.47
N SER A 18 21.05 7.49 8.75
CA SER A 18 20.61 7.73 7.37
C SER A 18 21.05 6.60 6.42
N ARG A 19 22.31 6.15 6.55
CA ARG A 19 22.86 5.04 5.75
C ARG A 19 22.23 3.70 6.14
N LEU A 20 22.02 3.43 7.44
CA LEU A 20 21.32 2.24 7.91
C LEU A 20 19.85 2.24 7.47
N ARG A 21 19.16 3.37 7.54
CA ARG A 21 17.75 3.48 7.14
C ARG A 21 17.58 3.32 5.64
N SER A 22 18.49 3.87 4.85
CA SER A 22 18.51 3.63 3.41
C SER A 22 18.87 2.16 3.10
N ALA A 23 19.82 1.54 3.80
CA ALA A 23 20.07 0.10 3.64
C ALA A 23 18.89 -0.78 4.09
N PHE A 24 18.15 -0.37 5.12
CA PHE A 24 16.99 -1.11 5.61
C PHE A 24 15.77 -0.97 4.69
N ILE A 25 15.58 0.21 4.08
CA ILE A 25 14.50 0.46 3.14
C ILE A 25 14.81 -0.11 1.74
N PHE A 26 16.09 -0.10 1.33
CA PHE A 26 16.50 -0.45 -0.04
C PHE A 26 17.32 -1.74 -0.19
N GLY A 27 17.71 -2.42 0.90
CA GLY A 27 18.48 -3.68 0.87
C GLY A 27 19.93 -3.53 0.38
N GLU A 28 20.66 -4.65 0.35
CA GLU A 28 22.01 -4.78 -0.24
C GLU A 28 21.98 -4.33 -1.71
N LEU A 29 23.07 -3.76 -2.24
CA LEU A 29 23.11 -3.02 -3.52
C LEU A 29 22.59 -3.78 -4.77
N THR A 30 22.49 -5.10 -4.74
CA THR A 30 21.82 -5.92 -5.77
C THR A 30 20.29 -5.73 -5.76
N GLU A 31 19.72 -5.55 -4.57
CA GLU A 31 18.31 -5.36 -4.31
C GLU A 31 17.83 -3.96 -4.76
N ARG A 32 18.71 -2.95 -4.87
CA ARG A 32 18.33 -1.59 -5.28
C ARG A 32 17.61 -1.52 -6.64
N ARG A 33 18.07 -2.29 -7.64
CA ARG A 33 17.41 -2.37 -8.95
C ARG A 33 16.08 -3.10 -8.86
N ILE A 34 15.98 -4.11 -8.00
CA ILE A 34 14.75 -4.86 -7.74
C ILE A 34 13.77 -4.03 -6.91
N VAL A 35 14.22 -3.19 -5.98
CA VAL A 35 13.39 -2.35 -5.10
C VAL A 35 12.81 -1.18 -5.85
N ASP A 36 13.54 -0.53 -6.75
CA ASP A 36 12.95 0.51 -7.60
C ASP A 36 11.86 -0.07 -8.53
N ASP A 37 12.03 -1.31 -9.00
CA ASP A 37 11.02 -2.00 -9.82
C ASP A 37 9.85 -2.53 -8.98
N ASN A 38 10.13 -3.09 -7.79
CA ASN A 38 9.12 -3.62 -6.88
C ASN A 38 8.34 -2.51 -6.18
N SER A 39 8.96 -1.37 -5.86
CA SER A 39 8.27 -0.18 -5.35
C SER A 39 7.36 0.42 -6.43
N LYS A 40 7.81 0.49 -7.69
CA LYS A 40 6.94 0.86 -8.81
C LYS A 40 5.80 -0.14 -8.99
N ARG A 41 6.04 -1.44 -8.90
CA ARG A 41 5.00 -2.48 -8.95
C ARG A 41 4.03 -2.39 -7.78
N PHE A 42 4.52 -2.07 -6.58
CA PHE A 42 3.69 -1.88 -5.39
C PHE A 42 2.80 -0.64 -5.50
N ILE A 43 3.36 0.48 -5.93
CA ILE A 43 2.57 1.70 -6.17
C ILE A 43 1.53 1.42 -7.27
N ALA A 44 1.93 0.75 -8.35
CA ALA A 44 1.02 0.37 -9.42
C ALA A 44 -0.10 -0.57 -8.92
N SER A 45 0.21 -1.57 -8.09
CA SER A 45 -0.80 -2.50 -7.56
C SER A 45 -1.78 -1.79 -6.63
N VAL A 46 -1.32 -0.86 -5.79
CA VAL A 46 -2.17 -0.04 -4.93
C VAL A 46 -3.12 0.82 -5.77
N VAL A 47 -2.62 1.46 -6.83
CA VAL A 47 -3.45 2.24 -7.75
C VAL A 47 -4.48 1.36 -8.45
N VAL A 48 -4.08 0.18 -8.95
CA VAL A 48 -5.00 -0.77 -9.59
C VAL A 48 -6.08 -1.24 -8.62
N ALA A 49 -5.71 -1.61 -7.39
CA ALA A 49 -6.66 -2.02 -6.36
C ALA A 49 -7.66 -0.89 -6.02
N ALA A 50 -7.19 0.35 -5.90
CA ALA A 50 -8.05 1.51 -5.66
C ALA A 50 -9.05 1.73 -6.81
N VAL A 51 -8.60 1.63 -8.06
CA VAL A 51 -9.46 1.77 -9.25
C VAL A 51 -10.49 0.65 -9.31
N VAL A 52 -10.10 -0.60 -9.02
CA VAL A 52 -11.02 -1.74 -8.97
C VAL A 52 -12.08 -1.53 -7.89
N CYS A 53 -11.68 -1.13 -6.68
CA CYS A 53 -12.62 -0.82 -5.60
C CYS A 53 -13.60 0.30 -6.00
N ALA A 54 -13.10 1.41 -6.57
CA ALA A 54 -13.95 2.50 -7.03
C ALA A 54 -14.90 2.07 -8.16
N GLY A 55 -14.41 1.25 -9.10
CA GLY A 55 -15.20 0.68 -10.19
C GLY A 55 -16.31 -0.22 -9.68
N CYS A 56 -16.03 -1.14 -8.74
CA CYS A 56 -17.02 -2.03 -8.15
C CYS A 56 -18.14 -1.26 -7.43
N VAL A 57 -17.78 -0.22 -6.67
CA VAL A 57 -18.76 0.63 -5.99
C VAL A 57 -19.62 1.38 -7.03
N GLY A 58 -19.01 1.93 -8.07
CA GLY A 58 -19.72 2.62 -9.14
C GLY A 58 -20.69 1.71 -9.90
N VAL A 59 -20.25 0.51 -10.28
CA VAL A 59 -21.10 -0.50 -10.96
C VAL A 59 -22.24 -0.97 -10.06
N SER A 60 -21.99 -1.15 -8.76
CA SER A 60 -23.05 -1.52 -7.80
C SER A 60 -24.12 -0.43 -7.68
N PHE A 61 -23.70 0.84 -7.68
CA PHE A 61 -24.62 1.98 -7.63
C PHE A 61 -25.46 2.09 -8.92
N VAL A 62 -24.82 2.03 -10.09
CA VAL A 62 -25.51 2.06 -11.39
C VAL A 62 -26.43 0.85 -11.55
N GLY A 63 -25.96 -0.34 -11.16
CA GLY A 63 -26.75 -1.57 -11.15
C GLY A 63 -27.94 -1.52 -10.20
N HIS A 64 -27.86 -0.82 -9.07
CA HIS A 64 -29.02 -0.61 -8.20
C HIS A 64 -30.05 0.34 -8.83
N LEU A 65 -29.59 1.42 -9.48
CA LEU A 65 -30.46 2.36 -10.18
C LEU A 65 -31.14 1.74 -11.41
N LEU A 66 -30.41 0.93 -12.18
CA LEU A 66 -30.95 0.23 -13.37
C LEU A 66 -31.70 -1.05 -13.00
N GLY A 67 -31.27 -1.76 -11.94
CA GLY A 67 -31.86 -3.01 -11.45
C GLY A 67 -33.13 -2.84 -10.62
N ALA A 68 -33.44 -1.60 -10.21
CA ALA A 68 -34.81 -1.21 -9.86
C ALA A 68 -35.78 -1.42 -11.06
N ALA A 69 -35.27 -1.53 -12.29
CA ALA A 69 -35.92 -2.25 -13.38
C ALA A 69 -35.42 -3.72 -13.40
N PRO A 70 -36.32 -4.72 -13.41
CA PRO A 70 -36.04 -6.08 -12.93
C PRO A 70 -35.04 -6.84 -13.80
N ALA A 71 -33.76 -6.82 -13.44
CA ALA A 71 -32.75 -7.76 -13.94
C ALA A 71 -31.66 -8.00 -12.90
N GLY A 72 -31.61 -9.22 -12.38
CA GLY A 72 -30.82 -9.63 -11.22
C GLY A 72 -29.30 -9.58 -11.41
N GLY A 73 -28.61 -9.15 -10.36
CA GLY A 73 -27.16 -9.23 -10.22
C GLY A 73 -26.78 -10.14 -9.05
N LEU A 74 -26.12 -11.26 -9.37
CA LEU A 74 -25.52 -12.22 -8.46
C LEU A 74 -24.29 -11.59 -7.76
N GLY A 75 -24.49 -10.88 -6.65
CA GLY A 75 -23.41 -10.19 -5.91
C GLY A 75 -23.50 -10.28 -4.39
N GLY A 76 -24.38 -11.13 -3.86
CA GLY A 76 -24.52 -11.35 -2.43
C GLY A 76 -23.38 -12.21 -1.91
N VAL A 77 -22.40 -11.58 -1.25
CA VAL A 77 -21.46 -12.23 -0.34
C VAL A 77 -22.21 -13.23 0.55
N VAL A 78 -21.79 -14.50 0.49
CA VAL A 78 -22.34 -15.58 1.31
C VAL A 78 -22.18 -15.21 2.79
N SER A 79 -23.30 -14.85 3.42
CA SER A 79 -23.41 -14.87 4.89
C SER A 79 -23.33 -16.33 5.31
N THR A 80 -22.28 -16.71 6.01
CA THR A 80 -22.22 -18.02 6.69
C THR A 80 -23.16 -17.97 7.90
N PRO A 81 -24.28 -18.71 7.94
CA PRO A 81 -25.07 -18.82 9.16
C PRO A 81 -24.28 -19.66 10.17
N VAL A 82 -23.94 -19.06 11.31
CA VAL A 82 -23.49 -19.82 12.49
C VAL A 82 -24.69 -20.58 13.04
N PRO A 83 -24.66 -21.93 13.14
CA PRO A 83 -25.65 -22.67 13.89
C PRO A 83 -25.29 -22.64 15.38
N SER A 84 -26.23 -22.24 16.24
CA SER A 84 -26.15 -22.44 17.69
C SER A 84 -27.25 -23.43 18.10
N PRO A 85 -26.96 -24.39 19.01
CA PRO A 85 -28.00 -25.21 19.65
C PRO A 85 -28.81 -24.43 20.69
#